data_AF-A0A2N1MIH3-F1
#
_entry.id   AF-A0A2N1MIH3-F1
#
_cell.length_a   1.000
_cell.length_b   1.000
_cell.length_c   1.000
_cell.angle_alpha   90.00
_cell.angle_beta   90.00
_cell.angle_gamma   90.00
#
_symmetry.space_group_name_H-M   'P 1'
#
loop_
_entity.id
_entity.type
_entity.pdbx_description
1 polymer ?
#
loop_
_entity_poly.entity_id
_entity_poly.type
_entity_poly.pdbx_seq_one_letter_code
_entity_poly.pdbx_strand_id
1 'polypeptide(L)'
;MNLLIGLLSNAIEEDNNRVSYLVQKAEILAEIELFYLLPHQRRWQAWFPEVIHYYADVDKTRIEIKRLIKEGEWDTKEFTELREDLFEKLQIKYNTINNE
;
A
#
# COMPACT_ATOMS: atom_id res chain seq x y z
N MET A 1 -33.24 -20.48 9.27
CA MET A 1 -32.03 -19.88 9.88
C MET A 1 -30.73 -20.40 9.25
N ASN A 2 -30.59 -21.71 8.98
CA ASN A 2 -29.35 -22.28 8.42
C ASN A 2 -29.05 -21.87 6.97
N LEU A 3 -30.07 -21.66 6.13
CA LEU A 3 -29.90 -21.14 4.76
C LEU A 3 -29.32 -19.73 4.74
N LEU A 4 -29.80 -18.85 5.64
CA LEU A 4 -29.30 -17.48 5.75
C LEU A 4 -27.84 -17.46 6.23
N ILE A 5 -27.49 -18.31 7.21
CA ILE A 5 -26.12 -18.45 7.71
C ILE A 5 -25.18 -18.99 6.61
N GLY A 6 -25.65 -19.94 5.79
CA GLY A 6 -24.90 -20.47 4.66
C GLY A 6 -24.66 -19.43 3.55
N LEU A 7 -25.69 -18.68 3.17
CA LEU A 7 -25.56 -17.59 2.19
C LEU A 7 -24.63 -16.48 2.69
N LEU A 8 -24.74 -16.12 3.97
CA LEU A 8 -23.87 -15.11 4.58
C LEU A 8 -22.41 -15.57 4.65
N SER A 9 -22.15 -16.83 4.97
CA SER A 9 -20.79 -17.37 5.02
C SER A 9 -20.13 -17.34 3.63
N ASN A 10 -20.86 -17.73 2.58
CA ASN A 10 -20.36 -17.67 1.22
C ASN A 10 -20.03 -16.23 0.79
N ALA A 11 -20.90 -15.26 1.10
CA ALA A 11 -20.65 -13.86 0.80
C ALA A 11 -19.44 -13.31 1.56
N ILE A 12 -19.29 -13.65 2.84
CA ILE A 12 -18.12 -13.28 3.64
C ILE A 12 -16.84 -13.90 3.05
N GLU A 13 -16.88 -15.15 2.61
CA GLU A 13 -15.72 -15.82 2.02
C GLU A 13 -15.30 -15.18 0.69
N GLU A 14 -16.26 -14.79 -0.15
CA GLU A 14 -16.03 -14.06 -1.40
C GLU A 14 -15.42 -12.67 -1.14
N ASP A 15 -15.88 -11.97 -0.10
CA ASP A 15 -15.42 -10.63 0.28
C ASP A 15 -14.24 -10.60 1.27
N ASN A 16 -13.73 -11.75 1.72
CA ASN A 16 -12.60 -11.86 2.66
C ASN A 16 -11.26 -11.55 1.97
N ASN A 17 -11.15 -10.36 1.40
CA ASN A 17 -9.96 -9.87 0.75
C ASN A 17 -9.14 -9.00 1.71
N ARG A 18 -7.96 -9.48 2.09
CA ARG A 18 -7.00 -8.76 2.93
C ARG A 18 -6.63 -7.40 2.34
N VAL A 19 -6.56 -7.27 1.02
CA VAL A 19 -6.25 -6.00 0.35
C VAL A 19 -7.37 -5.00 0.58
N SER A 20 -8.63 -5.38 0.33
CA SER A 20 -9.80 -4.53 0.55
C SER A 20 -9.92 -4.08 2.02
N TYR A 21 -9.62 -4.98 2.97
CA TYR A 21 -9.57 -4.64 4.40
C TYR A 21 -8.52 -3.56 4.71
N LEU A 22 -7.32 -3.68 4.14
CA LEU A 22 -6.25 -2.70 4.36
C LEU A 22 -6.57 -1.34 3.74
N VAL A 23 -7.20 -1.33 2.56
CA VAL A 23 -7.67 -0.10 1.89
C VAL A 23 -8.71 0.61 2.76
N GLN A 24 -9.78 -0.08 3.17
CA GLN A 24 -10.80 0.50 4.06
C GLN A 24 -10.21 0.98 5.38
N LYS A 25 -9.25 0.24 5.95
CA LYS A 25 -8.56 0.66 7.17
C LYS A 25 -7.78 1.96 6.96
N ALA A 26 -7.14 2.15 5.82
CA ALA A 26 -6.43 3.38 5.48
C ALA A 26 -7.39 4.55 5.27
N GLU A 27 -8.51 4.34 4.58
CA GLU A 27 -9.56 5.34 4.38
C GLU A 27 -10.13 5.83 5.72
N ILE A 28 -10.49 4.91 6.61
CA ILE A 28 -10.99 5.24 7.96
C ILE A 28 -9.95 6.02 8.77
N LEU A 29 -8.67 5.65 8.68
CA LEU A 29 -7.60 6.38 9.37
C LEU A 29 -7.45 7.81 8.84
N ALA A 30 -7.55 8.01 7.53
CA ALA A 30 -7.51 9.33 6.92
C ALA A 30 -8.70 10.20 7.33
N GLU A 31 -9.90 9.63 7.41
CA GLU A 31 -11.10 10.32 7.92
C GLU A 31 -10.96 10.72 9.39
N ILE A 32 -10.44 9.80 10.24
CA ILE A 32 -10.16 10.09 11.64
C ILE A 32 -9.15 11.23 11.76
N GLU A 33 -8.08 11.20 10.97
CA GLU A 33 -7.05 12.24 11.00
C GLU A 33 -7.61 13.61 10.60
N LEU A 34 -8.44 13.65 9.54
CA LEU A 34 -8.97 14.88 9.00
C LEU A 34 -10.04 15.51 9.89
N PHE A 35 -10.95 14.70 10.45
CA PHE A 35 -12.15 15.20 11.13
C PHE A 35 -12.10 15.13 12.65
N TYR A 36 -11.30 14.23 13.24
CA TYR A 36 -11.39 13.91 14.67
C TYR A 36 -10.12 14.22 15.48
N LEU A 37 -9.01 14.62 14.85
CA LEU A 37 -7.76 14.93 15.55
C LEU A 37 -7.44 16.43 15.64
N LEU A 38 -7.10 16.88 16.86
CA LEU A 38 -6.59 18.22 17.11
C LEU A 38 -5.17 18.39 16.54
N PRO A 39 -4.74 19.61 16.18
CA PRO A 39 -3.43 19.85 15.56
C PRO A 39 -2.23 19.31 16.34
N HIS A 40 -2.32 19.24 17.67
CA HIS A 40 -1.23 18.70 18.50
C HIS A 40 -1.21 17.16 18.53
N GLN A 41 -2.35 16.49 18.34
CA GLN A 41 -2.43 15.03 18.27
C GLN A 41 -1.85 14.51 16.94
N ARG A 42 -2.06 15.22 15.84
CA ARG A 42 -1.45 14.91 14.53
C ARG A 42 0.08 15.04 14.52
N ARG A 43 0.63 15.85 15.42
CA ARG A 43 2.09 15.99 15.59
C ARG A 43 2.68 14.97 16.55
N TRP A 44 1.88 14.03 17.07
CA TRP A 44 2.36 13.06 18.03
C TRP A 44 3.05 11.92 17.29
N GLN A 45 4.38 11.95 17.24
CA GLN A 45 5.20 10.99 16.50
C GLN A 45 4.95 9.52 16.90
N ALA A 46 4.50 9.28 18.13
CA ALA A 46 4.15 7.93 18.58
C ALA A 46 2.92 7.35 17.85
N TRP A 47 2.01 8.21 17.38
CA TRP A 47 0.77 7.82 16.71
C TRP A 47 0.86 8.02 15.19
N PHE A 48 1.56 9.07 14.75
CA PHE A 48 1.81 9.40 13.35
C PHE A 48 3.32 9.58 13.14
N PRO A 49 4.06 8.48 12.96
CA PRO A 49 5.48 8.56 12.69
C PRO A 49 5.73 9.13 11.29
N GLU A 50 6.83 9.86 11.14
CA GLU A 50 7.26 10.40 9.85
C GLU A 50 7.66 9.29 8.85
N VAL A 51 8.15 8.16 9.37
CA VAL A 51 8.58 6.99 8.58
C VAL A 51 8.00 5.72 9.19
N ILE A 52 7.43 4.85 8.35
CA ILE A 52 6.91 3.53 8.75
C ILE A 52 7.82 2.45 8.17
N HIS A 53 8.41 1.63 9.04
CA HIS A 53 9.19 0.48 8.62
C HIS A 53 8.26 -0.74 8.42
N TYR A 54 8.28 -1.32 7.22
CA TYR A 54 7.53 -2.53 6.90
C TYR A 54 8.45 -3.61 6.34
N TYR A 55 8.22 -4.85 6.76
CA TYR A 55 8.93 -6.01 6.23
C TYR A 55 8.22 -6.51 4.98
N ALA A 56 8.90 -6.40 3.84
CA ALA A 56 8.44 -6.95 2.58
C ALA A 56 9.34 -8.10 2.12
N ASP A 57 8.73 -9.10 1.50
CA ASP A 57 9.45 -10.21 0.87
C ASP A 57 10.11 -9.72 -0.43
N VAL A 58 11.43 -9.87 -0.52
CA VAL A 58 12.25 -9.33 -1.61
C VAL A 58 11.78 -9.84 -2.98
N ASP A 59 11.41 -11.11 -3.09
CA ASP A 59 11.04 -11.70 -4.37
C ASP A 59 9.63 -11.27 -4.80
N LYS A 60 8.68 -11.21 -3.86
CA LYS A 60 7.34 -10.66 -4.13
C LYS A 60 7.42 -9.20 -4.54
N THR A 61 8.22 -8.40 -3.86
CA THR A 61 8.42 -6.99 -4.19
C THR A 61 9.00 -6.82 -5.59
N ARG A 62 10.01 -7.62 -5.97
CA ARG A 62 10.58 -7.60 -7.33
C ARG A 62 9.55 -7.93 -8.42
N ILE A 63 8.70 -8.93 -8.19
CA ILE A 63 7.65 -9.34 -9.13
C ILE A 63 6.66 -8.20 -9.33
N GLU A 64 6.19 -7.60 -8.24
CA GLU A 64 5.19 -6.54 -8.26
C GLU A 64 5.70 -5.28 -8.97
N ILE A 65 6.93 -4.87 -8.65
CA ILE A 65 7.58 -3.72 -9.30
C ILE A 65 7.67 -3.92 -10.81
N LYS A 66 8.08 -5.12 -11.27
CA LYS A 66 8.13 -5.43 -12.71
C LYS A 66 6.73 -5.40 -13.36
N ARG A 67 5.70 -5.82 -12.63
CA ARG A 67 4.30 -5.74 -13.10
C ARG A 67 3.88 -4.29 -13.29
N LEU A 68 4.07 -3.45 -12.28
CA LEU A 68 3.74 -2.02 -12.30
C LEU A 68 4.47 -1.28 -13.42
N ILE A 69 5.75 -1.60 -13.66
CA ILE A 69 6.52 -1.04 -14.79
C ILE A 69 5.87 -1.41 -16.13
N LYS A 70 5.51 -2.68 -16.30
CA LYS A 70 4.89 -3.18 -17.53
C LYS A 70 3.51 -2.55 -17.78
N GLU A 71 2.77 -2.30 -16.70
CA GLU A 71 1.43 -1.68 -16.73
C GLU A 71 1.50 -0.15 -16.90
N GLY A 72 2.69 0.46 -16.78
CA GLY A 72 2.87 1.92 -16.85
C GLY A 72 2.40 2.66 -15.60
N GLU A 73 2.03 1.93 -14.54
CA GLU A 73 1.58 2.47 -13.25
C GLU A 73 2.76 2.84 -12.35
N TRP A 74 3.97 2.39 -12.70
CA TRP A 74 5.20 2.72 -12.00
C TRP A 74 5.77 4.11 -12.38
N ASP A 75 4.96 5.14 -12.63
CA ASP A 75 5.51 6.48 -12.85
C ASP A 75 4.78 7.56 -12.07
N THR A 76 5.25 7.79 -10.85
CA THR A 76 5.00 8.99 -10.06
C THR A 76 6.28 9.79 -9.99
N LYS A 77 6.23 11.08 -10.38
CA LYS A 77 7.35 12.05 -10.30
C LYS A 77 7.79 12.35 -8.86
N GLU A 78 7.25 11.64 -7.88
CA GLU A 78 7.51 11.80 -6.47
C GLU A 78 8.50 10.73 -6.00
N PHE A 79 9.33 11.09 -5.02
CA PHE A 79 10.27 10.17 -4.35
C PHE A 79 11.33 9.51 -5.25
N THR A 80 11.78 10.17 -6.33
CA THR A 80 12.77 9.63 -7.29
C THR A 80 14.02 9.05 -6.61
N GLU A 81 14.59 9.75 -5.63
CA GLU A 81 15.79 9.29 -4.89
C GLU A 81 15.55 7.97 -4.14
N LEU A 82 14.40 7.83 -3.44
CA LEU A 82 14.05 6.61 -2.72
C LEU A 82 13.80 5.44 -3.67
N ARG A 83 13.31 5.71 -4.89
CA ARG A 83 13.04 4.68 -5.90
C ARG A 83 14.34 4.14 -6.49
N GLU A 84 15.31 5.01 -6.74
CA GLU A 84 16.64 4.61 -7.18
C GLU A 84 17.35 3.74 -6.12
N ASP A 85 17.33 4.16 -4.85
CA ASP A 85 17.86 3.37 -3.74
C ASP A 85 17.15 2.01 -3.60
N LEU A 86 15.82 1.98 -3.77
CA LEU A 86 15.05 0.74 -3.77
C LEU A 86 15.47 -0.20 -4.91
N PHE A 87 15.67 0.33 -6.12
CA PHE A 87 16.13 -0.48 -7.26
C PHE A 87 17.53 -1.03 -7.05
N GLU A 88 18.43 -0.23 -6.48
CA GLU A 88 19.78 -0.68 -6.13
C GLU A 88 19.72 -1.82 -5.12
N LYS A 89 18.99 -1.64 -4.00
CA LYS A 89 18.82 -2.67 -2.96
C LYS A 89 18.16 -3.93 -3.49
N LEU A 90 17.17 -3.80 -4.37
CA LEU A 90 16.47 -4.94 -4.98
C LEU A 90 17.22 -5.52 -6.20
N GLN A 91 18.32 -4.91 -6.63
CA GLN A 91 19.11 -5.31 -7.81
C GLN A 91 18.25 -5.39 -9.10
N ILE A 92 17.31 -4.46 -9.24
CA ILE A 92 16.44 -4.38 -10.42
C ILE A 92 17.15 -3.52 -11.46
N LYS A 93 17.51 -4.11 -12.60
CA LYS A 93 18.01 -3.36 -13.77
C LYS A 93 16.83 -2.64 -14.41
N TYR A 94 16.57 -1.41 -13.99
CA TYR A 94 15.67 -0.51 -14.69
C TYR A 94 16.51 0.34 -15.65
N ASN A 95 16.37 0.12 -16.96
CA ASN A 95 16.94 1.04 -17.93
C ASN A 95 16.05 2.28 -17.93
N THR A 96 16.58 3.43 -17.53
CA THR A 96 15.96 4.75 -17.66
C THR A 96 15.77 5.20 -19.12
N ILE A 97 15.97 4.30 -20.08
CA ILE A 97 15.75 4.56 -21.50
C ILE A 97 14.25 4.36 -21.76
N ASN A 98 13.48 5.43 -21.60
CA ASN A 98 12.33 5.80 -22.43
C ASN A 98 11.60 6.94 -21.72
N ASN A 99 12.13 8.14 -21.85
CA ASN A 99 11.38 9.39 -21.74
C ASN A 99 12.07 10.38 -22.70
N GLU A 100 11.86 10.16 -24.01
CA GLU A 100 11.88 11.21 -25.04
C GLU A 100 10.42 11.55 -25.39
#